data_AF-A0A5E7UBY2-F1
#
_entry.id   AF-A0A5E7UBY2-F1
#
_cell.length_a   1.000
_cell.length_b   1.000
_cell.length_c   1.000
_cell.angle_alpha   90.00
_cell.angle_beta   90.00
_cell.angle_gamma   90.00
#
_symmetry.space_group_name_H-M   'P 1'
#
loop_
_entity.id
_entity.type
_entity.pdbx_description
1 polymer ?
#
loop_
_entity_poly.entity_id
_entity_poly.type
_entity_poly.pdbx_seq_one_letter_code
_entity_poly.pdbx_strand_id
1 'polypeptide(L)'
;MQSSSIDNVDVVATPTPKPGLRLLLLPLVILAGMGLSVEAGLLGPLGVQVGHLWATFSIFGVGSAILFFLLLLSGPQQGPAFSELPRWQLLGGFLGPVYVVVLTLATPHIGIAMTMIAILSGQVGKSVLIDHFGWFGTTRKKVNGERWLALLLIVAALVLIARG
;
A
#
# COMPACT_ATOMS: atom_id res chain seq x y z
N MET A 1 13.05 -9.98 41.88
CA MET A 1 13.73 -10.40 40.63
C MET A 1 12.96 -9.79 39.45
N GLN A 2 13.60 -8.83 38.78
CA GLN A 2 13.33 -8.29 37.43
C GLN A 2 11.88 -8.01 37.02
N SER A 3 11.38 -6.82 37.36
CA SER A 3 10.53 -6.03 36.46
C SER A 3 11.42 -5.10 35.62
N SER A 4 10.88 -4.57 34.52
CA SER A 4 11.44 -3.52 33.64
C SER A 4 12.45 -3.97 32.56
N SER A 5 11.98 -4.04 31.31
CA SER A 5 12.80 -3.83 30.10
C SER A 5 11.99 -3.62 28.80
N ILE A 6 10.65 -3.61 28.80
CA ILE A 6 9.86 -3.51 27.55
C ILE A 6 9.27 -2.12 27.26
N ASP A 7 9.51 -1.11 28.11
CA ASP A 7 8.87 0.21 27.98
C ASP A 7 9.70 1.26 27.22
N ASN A 8 10.82 0.89 26.59
CA ASN A 8 11.69 1.86 25.90
C ASN A 8 11.75 1.60 24.39
N VAL A 9 10.58 1.51 23.76
CA VAL A 9 10.48 1.81 22.33
C VAL A 9 10.25 3.30 22.25
N ASP A 10 11.32 4.07 22.04
CA ASP A 10 11.24 5.48 21.71
C ASP A 10 10.25 5.65 20.57
N VAL A 11 9.04 6.12 20.90
CA VAL A 11 8.01 6.45 19.93
C VAL A 11 8.55 7.62 19.15
N VAL A 12 9.22 7.34 18.03
CA VAL A 12 9.76 8.34 17.10
C VAL A 12 8.66 9.37 16.86
N ALA A 13 8.84 10.58 17.39
CA ALA A 13 7.88 11.64 17.26
C ALA A 13 7.69 11.93 15.76
N THR A 14 6.58 11.47 15.18
CA THR A 14 6.29 11.75 13.78
C THR A 14 6.11 13.25 13.62
N PRO A 15 6.93 13.94 12.81
CA PRO A 15 6.82 15.38 12.65
C PRO A 15 5.43 15.73 12.11
N THR A 16 4.72 16.62 12.78
CA THR A 16 3.39 17.07 12.32
C THR A 16 3.55 17.81 10.99
N PRO A 17 3.02 17.28 9.86
CA PRO A 17 3.28 17.86 8.56
C PRO A 17 2.62 19.24 8.45
N LYS A 18 3.40 20.23 8.01
CA LYS A 18 2.95 21.61 7.76
C LYS A 18 1.71 21.60 6.83
N PRO A 19 0.71 22.46 7.05
CA PRO A 19 -0.55 22.41 6.29
C PRO A 19 -0.34 22.55 4.77
N GLY A 20 0.62 23.36 4.32
CA GLY A 20 0.98 23.47 2.90
C GLY A 20 1.54 22.19 2.29
N LEU A 21 2.29 21.39 3.06
CA LEU A 21 2.82 20.10 2.59
C LEU A 21 1.69 19.08 2.38
N ARG A 22 0.66 19.08 3.23
CA ARG A 22 -0.50 18.20 3.07
C ARG A 22 -1.25 18.49 1.78
N LEU A 23 -1.44 19.78 1.47
CA LEU A 23 -2.12 20.22 0.26
C LEU A 23 -1.36 19.81 -1.02
N LEU A 24 -0.03 19.74 -0.96
CA LEU A 24 0.82 19.27 -2.07
C LEU A 24 0.85 17.75 -2.18
N LEU A 25 0.88 17.03 -1.05
CA LEU A 25 0.94 15.56 -1.06
C LEU A 25 -0.36 14.90 -1.50
N LEU A 26 -1.52 15.51 -1.20
CA LEU A 26 -2.83 14.99 -1.61
C LEU A 26 -2.95 14.73 -3.12
N PRO A 27 -2.70 15.70 -4.02
CA PRO A 27 -2.77 15.46 -5.45
C PRO A 27 -1.72 14.45 -5.91
N LEU A 28 -0.52 14.42 -5.31
CA LEU A 28 0.50 13.45 -5.66
C LEU A 28 0.09 12.01 -5.33
N VAL A 29 -0.54 11.80 -4.17
CA VAL A 29 -1.09 10.50 -3.77
C VAL A 29 -2.26 10.09 -4.67
N ILE A 30 -3.10 11.04 -5.09
CA ILE A 30 -4.17 10.79 -6.06
C ILE A 30 -3.58 10.34 -7.40
N LEU A 31 -2.56 11.06 -7.91
CA LEU A 31 -1.86 10.68 -9.15
C LEU A 31 -1.20 9.30 -9.03
N ALA A 32 -0.59 8.98 -7.89
CA ALA A 32 -0.05 7.65 -7.64
C ALA A 32 -1.16 6.57 -7.68
N GLY A 33 -2.33 6.86 -7.09
CA GLY A 33 -3.50 5.98 -7.17
C GLY A 33 -4.04 5.80 -8.59
N MET A 34 -4.05 6.87 -9.40
CA MET A 34 -4.37 6.77 -10.84
C MET A 34 -3.39 5.86 -11.58
N GLY A 35 -2.10 5.90 -11.18
CA GLY A 35 -1.07 4.99 -11.68
C GLY A 35 -1.42 3.52 -11.46
N LEU A 36 -2.03 3.14 -10.34
CA LEU A 36 -2.47 1.76 -10.07
C LEU A 36 -3.56 1.29 -11.04
N SER A 37 -4.46 2.18 -11.46
CA SER A 37 -5.48 1.88 -12.48
C SER A 37 -4.85 1.63 -13.86
N VAL A 38 -3.84 2.44 -14.20
CA VAL A 38 -3.06 2.25 -15.44
C VAL A 38 -2.29 0.94 -15.39
N GLU A 39 -1.66 0.63 -14.25
CA GLU A 39 -0.97 -0.64 -14.02
C GLU A 39 -1.92 -1.81 -14.25
N ALA A 40 -3.11 -1.80 -13.66
CA ALA A 40 -4.09 -2.86 -13.86
C ALA A 40 -4.49 -3.05 -15.35
N GLY A 41 -4.70 -1.95 -16.06
CA GLY A 41 -5.06 -1.96 -17.48
C GLY A 41 -3.94 -2.47 -18.40
N LEU A 42 -2.68 -2.25 -18.03
CA LEU A 42 -1.53 -2.76 -18.79
C LEU A 42 -1.21 -4.21 -18.42
N LEU A 43 -1.21 -4.51 -17.11
CA LEU A 43 -0.66 -5.74 -16.58
C LEU A 43 -1.62 -6.92 -16.69
N GLY A 44 -2.94 -6.69 -16.65
CA GLY A 44 -3.93 -7.72 -16.91
C GLY A 44 -3.75 -8.36 -18.29
N PRO A 45 -3.86 -7.59 -19.40
CA PRO A 45 -3.63 -8.10 -20.75
C PRO A 45 -2.22 -8.65 -20.97
N LEU A 46 -1.19 -8.00 -20.40
CA LEU A 46 0.19 -8.48 -20.48
C LEU A 46 0.34 -9.87 -19.83
N GLY A 47 -0.29 -10.09 -18.67
CA GLY A 47 -0.30 -11.38 -17.97
C GLY A 47 -0.92 -12.50 -18.79
N VAL A 48 -1.94 -12.20 -19.61
CA VAL A 48 -2.55 -13.17 -20.53
C VAL A 48 -1.61 -13.52 -21.69
N GLN A 49 -0.81 -12.57 -22.19
CA GLN A 49 0.07 -12.76 -23.34
C GLN A 49 1.38 -13.48 -23.00
N VAL A 50 2.04 -13.11 -21.91
CA VAL A 50 3.38 -13.63 -21.55
C VAL A 50 3.38 -14.54 -20.31
N GLY A 51 2.24 -14.68 -19.64
CA GLY A 51 2.08 -15.37 -18.37
C GLY A 51 2.16 -14.41 -17.18
N HIS A 52 1.23 -14.56 -16.24
CA HIS A 52 1.03 -13.68 -15.08
C HIS A 52 2.30 -13.49 -14.22
N LEU A 53 3.05 -14.57 -13.98
CA LEU A 53 4.29 -14.50 -13.20
C LEU A 53 5.42 -13.80 -13.96
N TRP A 54 5.52 -14.01 -15.28
CA TRP A 54 6.51 -13.32 -16.12
C TRP A 54 6.21 -11.83 -16.24
N ALA A 55 4.94 -11.45 -16.43
CA ALA A 55 4.49 -10.06 -16.44
C ALA A 55 4.81 -9.38 -15.10
N THR A 56 4.50 -10.04 -13.98
CA THR A 56 4.80 -9.54 -12.63
C THR A 56 6.30 -9.40 -12.40
N PHE A 57 7.09 -10.43 -12.75
CA PHE A 57 8.55 -10.37 -12.60
C PHE A 57 9.15 -9.23 -13.44
N SER A 58 8.66 -9.03 -14.66
CA SER A 58 9.15 -7.96 -15.55
C SER A 58 8.89 -6.57 -14.98
N ILE A 59 7.69 -6.27 -14.48
CA ILE A 59 7.39 -4.94 -13.92
C ILE A 59 8.16 -4.67 -12.64
N PHE A 60 8.30 -5.68 -11.76
CA PHE A 60 9.15 -5.56 -10.58
C PHE A 60 10.62 -5.41 -10.97
N GLY A 61 11.12 -6.13 -11.98
CA GLY A 61 12.48 -6.00 -12.47
C GLY A 61 12.78 -4.60 -12.98
N VAL A 62 11.90 -4.01 -13.80
CA VAL A 62 12.04 -2.63 -14.29
C VAL A 62 11.95 -1.64 -13.13
N GLY A 63 10.98 -1.80 -12.23
CA GLY A 63 10.83 -0.94 -11.05
C GLY A 63 12.05 -0.99 -10.14
N SER A 64 12.60 -2.17 -9.87
CA SER A 64 13.83 -2.36 -9.10
C SER A 64 15.04 -1.73 -9.78
N ALA A 65 15.17 -1.85 -11.10
CA ALA A 65 16.26 -1.22 -11.85
C ALA A 65 16.21 0.31 -11.77
N ILE A 66 15.02 0.90 -11.94
CA ILE A 66 14.81 2.35 -11.80
C ILE A 66 15.14 2.81 -10.37
N LEU A 67 14.63 2.11 -9.36
CA LEU A 67 14.90 2.42 -7.95
C LEU A 67 16.39 2.28 -7.62
N PHE A 68 17.05 1.24 -8.12
CA PHE A 68 18.48 1.03 -7.94
C PHE A 68 19.29 2.16 -8.58
N PHE A 69 18.94 2.58 -9.79
CA PHE A 69 19.59 3.71 -10.44
C PHE A 69 19.39 5.01 -9.65
N LEU A 70 18.17 5.26 -9.16
CA LEU A 70 17.88 6.42 -8.33
C LEU A 70 18.66 6.40 -7.01
N LEU A 71 18.86 5.21 -6.43
CA LEU A 71 19.66 5.02 -5.22
C LEU A 71 21.14 5.39 -5.45
N LEU A 72 21.71 5.03 -6.61
CA LEU A 72 23.08 5.43 -6.97
C LEU A 72 23.24 6.95 -7.06
N LEU A 73 22.20 7.66 -7.50
CA LEU A 73 22.20 9.13 -7.61
C LEU A 73 21.92 9.84 -6.27
N SER A 74 21.29 9.16 -5.31
CA SER A 74 20.79 9.77 -4.07
C SER A 74 21.85 9.92 -2.98
N GLY A 75 23.07 9.40 -3.17
CA GLY A 75 24.15 9.47 -2.19
C GLY A 75 23.92 8.61 -0.93
N PRO A 76 24.79 8.73 0.10
CA PRO A 76 24.72 7.93 1.32
C PRO A 76 23.37 8.09 2.03
N GLN A 77 22.66 6.97 2.20
CA GLN A 77 21.41 6.95 2.94
C GLN A 77 21.69 6.98 4.45
N GLN A 78 21.02 7.88 5.16
CA GLN A 78 21.10 7.96 6.61
C GLN A 78 20.05 7.03 7.21
N GLY A 79 20.47 5.99 7.94
CA GLY A 79 19.56 5.06 8.60
C GLY A 79 20.26 3.84 9.19
N PRO A 80 19.59 3.10 10.10
CA PRO A 80 20.10 1.86 10.68
C PRO A 80 20.27 0.79 9.60
N ALA A 81 21.23 -0.12 9.81
CA ALA A 81 21.44 -1.23 8.89
C ALA A 81 20.21 -2.16 8.88
N PHE A 82 19.94 -2.83 7.74
CA PHE A 82 18.84 -3.80 7.66
C PHE A 82 18.91 -4.92 8.71
N SER A 83 20.12 -5.24 9.19
CA SER A 83 20.36 -6.20 10.27
C SER A 83 19.86 -5.76 11.64
N GLU A 84 19.68 -4.45 11.86
CA GLU A 84 19.25 -3.85 13.12
C GLU A 84 17.72 -3.65 13.17
N LEU A 85 17.04 -3.79 12.04
CA LEU A 85 15.60 -3.61 11.94
C LEU A 85 14.82 -4.92 12.21
N PRO A 86 13.62 -4.83 12.80
CA PRO A 86 12.75 -5.99 12.96
C PRO A 86 12.39 -6.65 11.63
N ARG A 87 12.65 -7.97 11.51
CA ARG A 87 12.45 -8.73 10.26
C ARG A 87 11.03 -8.65 9.69
N TRP A 88 10.01 -8.40 10.52
CA TRP A 88 8.62 -8.26 10.06
C TRP A 88 8.42 -7.04 9.13
N GLN A 89 9.28 -6.03 9.18
CA GLN A 89 9.22 -4.88 8.26
C GLN A 89 9.51 -5.31 6.80
N LEU A 90 10.30 -6.36 6.62
CA LEU A 90 10.62 -6.92 5.30
C LEU A 90 9.41 -7.59 4.64
N LEU A 91 8.35 -7.93 5.40
CA LEU A 91 7.10 -8.46 4.84
C LEU A 91 6.44 -7.46 3.89
N GLY A 92 6.68 -6.15 4.05
CA GLY A 92 6.21 -5.14 3.11
C GLY A 92 6.69 -5.39 1.67
N GLY A 93 7.93 -5.86 1.51
CA GLY A 93 8.51 -6.19 0.21
C GLY A 93 7.87 -7.41 -0.45
N PHE A 94 7.31 -8.33 0.33
CA PHE A 94 6.61 -9.52 -0.17
C PHE A 94 5.15 -9.22 -0.57
N LEU A 95 4.49 -8.31 0.16
CA LEU A 95 3.08 -7.96 -0.10
C LEU A 95 2.87 -7.31 -1.47
N GLY A 96 3.85 -6.56 -1.98
CA GLY A 96 3.80 -5.92 -3.30
C GLY A 96 3.63 -6.95 -4.44
N PRO A 97 4.56 -7.90 -4.62
CA PRO A 97 4.43 -8.94 -5.64
C PRO A 97 3.14 -9.73 -5.54
N VAL A 98 2.70 -10.09 -4.33
CA VAL A 98 1.41 -10.79 -4.13
C VAL A 98 0.24 -9.94 -4.64
N TYR A 99 0.22 -8.64 -4.31
CA TYR A 99 -0.78 -7.71 -4.81
C TYR A 99 -0.81 -7.67 -6.34
N VAL A 100 0.35 -7.57 -6.99
CA VAL A 100 0.44 -7.49 -8.45
C VAL A 100 0.05 -8.81 -9.12
N VAL A 101 0.41 -9.97 -8.55
CA VAL A 101 -0.06 -11.26 -9.07
C VAL A 101 -1.59 -11.32 -9.03
N VAL A 102 -2.21 -10.97 -7.88
CA VAL A 102 -3.67 -10.93 -7.77
C VAL A 102 -4.26 -9.92 -8.75
N LEU A 103 -3.61 -8.77 -8.95
CA LEU A 103 -4.03 -7.76 -9.92
C LEU A 103 -4.05 -8.30 -11.36
N THR A 104 -2.97 -8.96 -11.79
CA THR A 104 -2.87 -9.57 -13.13
C THR A 104 -3.88 -10.69 -13.35
N LEU A 105 -4.18 -11.47 -12.31
CA LEU A 105 -5.16 -12.55 -12.37
C LEU A 105 -6.60 -12.06 -12.31
N ALA A 106 -6.91 -11.04 -11.51
CA ALA A 106 -8.28 -10.58 -11.33
C ALA A 106 -8.74 -9.63 -12.44
N THR A 107 -7.88 -8.69 -12.84
CA THR A 107 -8.27 -7.59 -13.74
C THR A 107 -8.88 -8.06 -15.07
N PRO A 108 -8.34 -9.08 -15.77
CA PRO A 108 -8.92 -9.57 -17.02
C PRO A 108 -10.32 -10.19 -16.85
N HIS A 109 -10.66 -10.68 -15.66
CA HIS A 109 -11.91 -11.41 -15.42
C HIS A 109 -13.05 -10.51 -14.93
N ILE A 110 -12.75 -9.55 -14.05
CA ILE A 110 -13.78 -8.68 -13.44
C ILE A 110 -13.69 -7.23 -13.92
N GLY A 111 -12.67 -6.88 -14.72
CA GLY A 111 -12.45 -5.54 -15.23
C GLY A 111 -11.71 -4.60 -14.27
N ILE A 112 -11.15 -3.52 -14.82
CA ILE A 112 -10.29 -2.57 -14.09
C ILE A 112 -11.07 -1.85 -12.98
N ALA A 113 -12.27 -1.35 -13.27
CA ALA A 113 -13.07 -0.57 -12.33
C ALA A 113 -13.41 -1.38 -11.06
N MET A 114 -13.92 -2.59 -11.24
CA MET A 114 -14.23 -3.52 -10.14
C MET A 114 -12.98 -3.88 -9.32
N THR A 115 -11.86 -4.14 -10.01
CA THR A 115 -10.60 -4.46 -9.35
C THR A 115 -10.10 -3.32 -8.46
N MET A 116 -10.11 -2.09 -8.97
CA MET A 116 -9.67 -0.90 -8.21
C MET A 116 -10.54 -0.63 -6.99
N ILE A 117 -11.86 -0.76 -7.12
CA ILE A 117 -12.77 -0.52 -5.98
C ILE A 117 -12.61 -1.60 -4.93
N ALA A 118 -12.45 -2.87 -5.33
CA ALA A 118 -12.18 -3.96 -4.40
C ALA A 118 -10.87 -3.73 -3.62
N ILE A 119 -9.81 -3.32 -4.32
CA ILE A 119 -8.52 -2.96 -3.71
C ILE A 119 -8.69 -1.80 -2.73
N LEU A 120 -9.34 -0.71 -3.16
CA LEU A 120 -9.60 0.45 -2.32
C LEU A 120 -10.39 0.07 -1.06
N SER A 121 -11.41 -0.77 -1.20
CA SER A 121 -12.21 -1.27 -0.07
C SER A 121 -11.35 -2.05 0.92
N GLY A 122 -10.47 -2.92 0.45
CA GLY A 122 -9.52 -3.65 1.29
C GLY A 122 -8.50 -2.74 1.97
N GLN A 123 -7.95 -1.76 1.25
CA GLN A 123 -7.00 -0.78 1.77
C GLN A 123 -7.61 0.06 2.91
N VAL A 124 -8.81 0.61 2.69
CA VAL A 124 -9.51 1.41 3.70
C VAL A 124 -9.93 0.54 4.89
N GLY A 125 -10.43 -0.67 4.64
CA GLY A 125 -10.84 -1.60 5.70
C GLY A 125 -9.68 -1.97 6.62
N LYS A 126 -8.55 -2.35 6.01
CA LYS A 126 -7.32 -2.68 6.76
C LYS A 126 -6.76 -1.44 7.47
N SER A 127 -6.81 -0.25 6.87
CA SER A 127 -6.39 0.99 7.52
C SER A 127 -7.19 1.28 8.79
N VAL A 128 -8.52 1.10 8.76
CA VAL A 128 -9.38 1.25 9.94
C VAL A 128 -9.02 0.24 11.03
N LEU A 129 -8.74 -1.00 10.66
CA LEU A 129 -8.32 -2.06 11.59
C LEU A 129 -6.98 -1.73 12.26
N ILE A 130 -6.00 -1.28 11.47
CA ILE A 130 -4.68 -0.85 11.97
C ILE A 130 -4.85 0.31 12.95
N ASP A 131 -5.63 1.34 12.59
CA ASP A 131 -5.88 2.50 13.44
C ASP A 131 -6.62 2.11 14.74
N HIS A 132 -7.55 1.16 14.67
CA HIS A 132 -8.34 0.69 15.82
C HIS A 132 -7.52 -0.12 16.83
N PHE A 133 -6.65 -1.00 16.33
CA PHE A 133 -5.84 -1.89 17.18
C PHE A 133 -4.45 -1.31 17.49
N GLY A 134 -4.05 -0.20 16.86
CA GLY A 134 -2.71 0.38 17.02
C GLY A 134 -1.61 -0.52 16.47
N TRP A 135 -1.91 -1.30 15.42
CA TRP A 135 -0.92 -2.20 14.83
C TRP A 135 0.27 -1.39 14.27
N PHE A 136 1.45 -2.02 14.27
CA PHE A 136 2.72 -1.43 13.78
C PHE A 136 3.25 -0.23 14.58
N GLY A 137 2.94 -0.16 15.87
CA GLY A 137 3.41 0.94 16.74
C GLY A 137 2.69 2.27 16.49
N THR A 138 1.55 2.24 15.79
CA THR A 138 0.73 3.42 15.55
C THR A 138 -0.05 3.77 16.83
N THR A 139 -0.16 5.06 17.15
CA THR A 139 -0.99 5.50 18.28
C THR A 139 -2.43 5.09 18.02
N ARG A 140 -3.00 4.26 18.92
CA ARG A 140 -4.39 3.80 18.82
C ARG A 140 -5.32 4.99 18.66
N LYS A 141 -5.98 5.10 17.50
CA LYS A 141 -6.97 6.15 17.24
C LYS A 141 -8.35 5.58 17.49
N LYS A 142 -9.20 6.36 18.18
CA LYS A 142 -10.62 6.04 18.23
C LYS A 142 -11.16 6.11 16.80
N VAL A 143 -11.65 4.98 16.30
CA VAL A 143 -12.32 4.93 15.01
C VAL A 143 -13.67 5.60 15.17
N ASN A 144 -13.83 6.78 14.56
CA ASN A 144 -15.10 7.51 14.54
C ASN A 144 -16.11 6.82 13.63
N GLY A 145 -17.42 6.99 13.91
CA GLY A 145 -18.51 6.41 13.11
C GLY A 145 -18.47 6.79 11.61
N GLU A 146 -17.89 7.94 11.28
CA GLU A 146 -17.67 8.41 9.90
C GLU A 146 -16.80 7.45 9.08
N ARG A 147 -15.82 6.77 9.68
CA ARG A 147 -14.96 5.80 8.97
C ARG A 147 -15.71 4.51 8.64
N TRP A 148 -16.61 4.08 9.53
CA TRP A 148 -17.51 2.97 9.27
C TRP A 148 -18.51 3.31 8.15
N LEU A 149 -19.03 4.54 8.16
CA LEU A 149 -19.89 5.02 7.07
C LEU A 149 -19.14 5.06 5.74
N ALA A 150 -17.90 5.58 5.72
CA ALA A 150 -17.08 5.59 4.51
C ALA A 150 -16.84 4.18 3.95
N LEU A 151 -16.54 3.21 4.82
CA LEU A 151 -16.43 1.79 4.43
C LEU A 151 -17.72 1.26 3.80
N LEU A 152 -18.86 1.54 4.44
CA LEU A 152 -20.17 1.11 3.94
C LEU A 152 -20.45 1.70 2.55
N LEU A 153 -20.11 2.98 2.33
CA LEU A 153 -20.25 3.64 1.04
C LEU A 153 -19.34 3.03 -0.05
N ILE A 154 -18.10 2.66 0.28
CA ILE A 154 -17.22 1.98 -0.68
C ILE A 154 -17.77 0.60 -1.06
N VAL A 155 -18.27 -0.16 -0.08
CA VAL A 155 -18.91 -1.46 -0.33
C VAL A 155 -20.18 -1.29 -1.17
N ALA A 156 -21.00 -0.27 -0.89
CA ALA A 156 -22.17 0.05 -1.70
C ALA A 156 -21.79 0.39 -3.14
N ALA A 157 -20.75 1.20 -3.35
CA ALA A 157 -20.23 1.50 -4.68
C ALA A 157 -19.77 0.23 -5.43
N LEU A 158 -19.07 -0.68 -4.73
CA LEU A 158 -18.66 -1.97 -5.29
C LEU A 158 -19.86 -2.81 -5.73
N VAL A 159 -20.90 -2.91 -4.90
CA VAL A 159 -22.13 -3.67 -5.23
C VAL A 159 -22.88 -3.05 -6.42
N LEU A 160 -22.95 -1.72 -6.51
CA LEU A 160 -23.61 -1.04 -7.62
C LEU A 160 -22.90 -1.29 -8.94
N ILE A 161 -21.57 -1.20 -8.96
CA ILE A 161 -20.77 -1.42 -10.16
C ILE A 161 -20.73 -2.91 -10.52
N ALA A 162 -20.79 -3.83 -9.55
CA ALA A 162 -20.90 -5.26 -9.83
C ALA A 162 -22.22 -5.65 -10.52
N ARG A 163 -23.26 -4.81 -10.41
CA ARG A 163 -24.60 -5.07 -10.94
C ARG A 163 -24.90 -4.37 -12.26
N GLY A 164 -24.13 -3.33 -12.62
CA GLY A 164 -24.27 -2.57 -13.86
C GLY A 164 -23.33 -3.09 -14.93
#